data_AF-A0A1F4CX28-F1
#
_entry.id   AF-A0A1F4CX28-F1
#
_cell.length_a   1.000
_cell.length_b   1.000
_cell.length_c   1.000
_cell.angle_alpha   90.00
_cell.angle_beta   90.00
_cell.angle_gamma   90.00
#
_symmetry.space_group_name_H-M   'P 1'
#
loop_
_entity.id
_entity.type
_entity.pdbx_description
1 polymer ?
#
loop_
_entity_poly.entity_id
_entity_poly.type
_entity_poly.pdbx_seq_one_letter_code
_entity_poly.pdbx_strand_id
1 'polypeptide(L)'
;MEACGSCHDNINFGALADPSKPKPHSGGVVTSNGTCVTCHGASRIADVVVAHNFPARLKAAAAKFKLNIISATPTTPGSFPVITFSVTDPTNGDRPYDIKTDAPFTAGGASTLNVRLGWSASGIADIGNDGSGQNFGQPVSINLLNNAAVVPGATAGTFTVTSPVAIPAAQTGTLRVMMDGHPAGDVTTSGTFADRLAVKSVFKDFAITGTAAARRVVVDIAKCDVCHDVRSVHGNNRTDEPGVCVVCHNPNATDKARRPATGGVDGKPEESIDFKTMIHGIHAGEVSNGGKREKGLVVYGFGGSVHDFSKVVFPGKLNNCTACHSSTSYQLTGVWASPTANGILGSTISTGASTSDPLDNLRITPIAAVCSSCHDNAVAKVHMQDAFNNANFSATQATINTAPPEGCSFCHGPGSVLDVKVVHGVR
;
A
#
# COMPACT_ATOMS: atom_id res chain seq x y z
N MET A 1 -33.48 -20.34 -1.69
CA MET A 1 -33.60 -19.49 -0.48
C MET A 1 -32.36 -19.64 0.37
N GLU A 2 -31.90 -20.88 0.55
CA GLU A 2 -30.74 -21.31 1.31
C GLU A 2 -29.45 -20.63 0.81
N ALA A 3 -29.16 -20.69 -0.49
CA ALA A 3 -27.97 -20.06 -1.06
C ALA A 3 -28.04 -18.53 -1.01
N CYS A 4 -29.16 -17.91 -1.39
CA CYS A 4 -29.28 -16.44 -1.36
C CYS A 4 -29.27 -15.91 0.09
N GLY A 5 -29.91 -16.64 1.00
CA GLY A 5 -30.04 -16.31 2.41
C GLY A 5 -28.78 -16.51 3.24
N SER A 6 -27.70 -17.07 2.67
CA SER A 6 -26.40 -17.10 3.36
C SER A 6 -25.73 -15.73 3.43
N CYS A 7 -26.06 -14.83 2.49
CA CYS A 7 -25.58 -13.44 2.47
C CYS A 7 -26.71 -12.43 2.70
N HIS A 8 -27.92 -12.73 2.20
CA HIS A 8 -29.14 -12.00 2.54
C HIS A 8 -29.76 -12.58 3.82
N ASP A 9 -28.94 -12.66 4.86
CA ASP A 9 -29.23 -13.33 6.12
C ASP A 9 -30.32 -12.63 6.96
N ASN A 10 -30.54 -11.35 6.72
CA ASN A 10 -31.60 -10.56 7.36
C ASN A 10 -32.97 -10.64 6.67
N ILE A 11 -33.09 -11.40 5.57
CA ILE A 11 -34.33 -11.51 4.77
C ILE A 11 -35.16 -12.72 5.18
N ASN A 12 -36.40 -12.48 5.58
CA ASN A 12 -37.38 -13.51 5.88
C ASN A 12 -38.22 -13.85 4.64
N PHE A 13 -38.10 -15.09 4.17
CA PHE A 13 -38.89 -15.64 3.06
C PHE A 13 -40.21 -16.28 3.53
N GLY A 14 -40.33 -16.62 4.82
CA GLY A 14 -41.46 -17.34 5.38
C GLY A 14 -42.65 -16.45 5.75
N ALA A 15 -43.78 -17.09 6.05
CA ALA A 15 -45.00 -16.41 6.52
C ALA A 15 -44.93 -15.97 7.99
N LEU A 16 -44.16 -16.70 8.79
CA LEU A 16 -43.98 -16.40 10.21
C LEU A 16 -42.81 -15.43 10.37
N ALA A 17 -42.97 -14.44 11.25
CA ALA A 17 -41.89 -13.53 11.61
C ALA A 17 -40.71 -14.32 12.22
N ASP A 18 -39.50 -14.04 11.75
CA ASP A 18 -38.25 -14.58 12.27
C ASP A 18 -37.46 -13.42 12.90
N PRO A 19 -37.28 -13.39 14.24
CA PRO A 19 -36.54 -12.33 14.92
C PRO A 19 -35.08 -12.19 14.45
N SER A 20 -34.48 -13.24 13.90
CA SER A 20 -33.14 -13.18 13.32
C SER A 20 -33.12 -12.56 11.91
N LYS A 21 -34.29 -12.47 11.26
CA LYS A 21 -34.47 -11.98 9.88
C LYS A 21 -35.54 -10.90 9.84
N PRO A 22 -35.25 -9.68 10.30
CA PRO A 22 -36.26 -8.66 10.56
C PRO A 22 -36.92 -8.10 9.29
N LYS A 23 -36.36 -8.36 8.10
CA LYS A 23 -36.85 -7.77 6.85
C LYS A 23 -37.64 -8.80 6.04
N PRO A 24 -38.96 -8.62 5.81
CA PRO A 24 -39.71 -9.51 4.94
C PRO A 24 -39.22 -9.40 3.50
N HIS A 25 -39.24 -10.50 2.76
CA HIS A 25 -38.94 -10.51 1.33
C HIS A 25 -40.00 -9.70 0.56
N SER A 26 -39.55 -8.77 -0.29
CA SER A 26 -40.44 -7.83 -0.99
C SER A 26 -41.37 -8.50 -2.00
N GLY A 27 -41.00 -9.67 -2.53
CA GLY A 27 -41.85 -10.51 -3.37
C GLY A 27 -42.91 -11.31 -2.61
N GLY A 28 -43.07 -11.06 -1.30
CA GLY A 28 -43.99 -11.80 -0.43
C GLY A 28 -43.41 -13.10 0.10
N VAL A 29 -44.29 -13.91 0.69
CA VAL A 29 -43.95 -15.22 1.25
C VAL A 29 -43.59 -16.19 0.13
N VAL A 30 -42.43 -16.82 0.26
CA VAL A 30 -41.91 -17.84 -0.64
C VAL A 30 -41.68 -19.11 0.16
N THR A 31 -42.47 -20.15 -0.13
CA THR A 31 -42.40 -21.44 0.60
C THR A 31 -41.55 -22.50 -0.12
N SER A 32 -41.13 -22.22 -1.35
CA SER A 32 -40.25 -23.12 -2.14
C SER A 32 -39.40 -22.36 -3.15
N ASN A 33 -38.32 -22.98 -3.62
CA ASN A 33 -37.39 -22.38 -4.60
C ASN A 33 -37.93 -22.37 -6.04
N GLY A 34 -39.10 -22.95 -6.31
CA GLY A 34 -39.60 -23.20 -7.67
C GLY A 34 -39.96 -21.95 -8.46
N THR A 35 -40.21 -20.81 -7.79
CA THR A 35 -40.67 -19.56 -8.43
C THR A 35 -39.61 -18.46 -8.45
N CYS A 36 -38.43 -18.68 -7.84
CA CYS A 36 -37.41 -17.64 -7.70
C CYS A 36 -36.99 -17.06 -9.06
N VAL A 37 -36.73 -17.94 -10.04
CA VAL A 37 -36.25 -17.56 -11.38
C VAL A 37 -37.25 -16.74 -12.19
N THR A 38 -38.53 -16.76 -11.83
CA THR A 38 -39.57 -15.94 -12.48
C THR A 38 -39.30 -14.45 -12.25
N CYS A 39 -38.77 -14.08 -11.07
CA CYS A 39 -38.45 -12.71 -10.71
C CYS A 39 -36.94 -12.41 -10.75
N HIS A 40 -36.10 -13.41 -10.46
CA HIS A 40 -34.66 -13.28 -10.29
C HIS A 40 -33.83 -13.88 -11.43
N GLY A 41 -34.45 -14.10 -12.59
CA GLY A 41 -33.76 -14.51 -13.82
C GLY A 41 -33.15 -13.34 -14.60
N ALA A 42 -32.38 -13.66 -15.64
CA ALA A 42 -31.87 -12.65 -16.57
C ALA A 42 -33.02 -11.87 -17.22
N SER A 43 -32.86 -10.54 -17.30
CA SER A 43 -33.86 -9.59 -17.80
C SER A 43 -35.21 -9.63 -17.08
N ARG A 44 -35.25 -10.11 -15.83
CA ARG A 44 -36.44 -10.06 -14.97
C ARG A 44 -36.40 -8.83 -14.05
N ILE A 45 -37.51 -8.60 -13.36
CA ILE A 45 -37.71 -7.40 -12.51
C ILE A 45 -36.64 -7.26 -11.41
N ALA A 46 -36.08 -8.37 -10.92
CA ALA A 46 -35.04 -8.40 -9.91
C ALA A 46 -33.84 -9.24 -10.40
N ASP A 47 -33.37 -8.93 -11.61
CA ASP A 47 -32.23 -9.60 -12.25
C ASP A 47 -30.99 -9.62 -11.33
N VAL A 48 -30.55 -10.84 -10.99
CA VAL A 48 -29.43 -11.10 -10.10
C VAL A 48 -28.12 -10.59 -10.69
N VAL A 49 -27.92 -10.72 -12.00
CA VAL A 49 -26.68 -10.25 -12.66
C VAL A 49 -26.60 -8.73 -12.56
N VAL A 50 -27.71 -8.04 -12.83
CA VAL A 50 -27.76 -6.57 -12.73
C VAL A 50 -27.55 -6.11 -11.28
N ALA A 51 -28.19 -6.78 -10.31
CA ALA A 51 -28.05 -6.43 -8.91
C ALA A 51 -26.63 -6.64 -8.36
N HIS A 52 -25.88 -7.61 -8.88
CA HIS A 52 -24.54 -7.96 -8.40
C HIS A 52 -23.39 -7.52 -9.32
N ASN A 53 -23.66 -6.73 -10.39
CA ASN A 53 -22.62 -6.26 -11.30
C ASN A 53 -21.88 -4.99 -10.83
N PHE A 54 -22.15 -4.50 -9.62
CA PHE A 54 -21.63 -3.21 -9.15
C PHE A 54 -20.09 -3.12 -9.20
N PRO A 55 -19.32 -4.16 -8.77
CA PRO A 55 -17.86 -4.14 -8.92
C PRO A 55 -17.40 -4.02 -10.38
N ALA A 56 -18.07 -4.73 -11.29
CA ALA A 56 -17.75 -4.68 -12.73
C ALA A 56 -18.03 -3.29 -13.32
N ARG A 57 -19.11 -2.62 -12.90
CA ARG A 57 -19.43 -1.25 -13.31
C ARG A 57 -18.39 -0.24 -12.81
N LEU A 58 -17.96 -0.37 -11.55
CA LEU A 58 -16.87 0.46 -11.00
C LEU A 58 -15.56 0.24 -11.75
N LYS A 59 -15.20 -1.01 -12.04
CA LYS A 59 -13.98 -1.36 -12.79
C LYS A 59 -14.02 -0.80 -14.21
N ALA A 60 -15.16 -0.89 -14.90
CA ALA A 60 -15.36 -0.31 -16.22
C ALA A 60 -15.30 1.23 -16.20
N ALA A 61 -15.81 1.88 -15.15
CA ALA A 61 -15.69 3.32 -14.98
C ALA A 61 -14.25 3.76 -14.69
N ALA A 62 -13.54 3.05 -13.81
CA ALA A 62 -12.14 3.32 -13.49
C ALA A 62 -11.21 3.11 -14.70
N ALA A 63 -11.52 2.14 -15.57
CA ALA A 63 -10.76 1.87 -16.79
C ALA A 63 -10.72 3.04 -17.78
N LYS A 64 -11.62 4.02 -17.63
CA LYS A 64 -11.63 5.26 -18.43
C LYS A 64 -10.55 6.25 -18.00
N PHE A 65 -9.72 5.94 -17.01
CA PHE A 65 -8.71 6.87 -16.50
C PHE A 65 -7.34 6.22 -16.49
N LYS A 66 -6.37 6.93 -17.04
CA LYS A 66 -4.96 6.59 -16.99
C LYS A 66 -4.16 7.82 -16.56
N LEU A 67 -3.43 7.70 -15.46
CA LEU A 67 -2.53 8.74 -14.96
C LEU A 67 -1.19 8.64 -15.71
N ASN A 68 -0.63 9.77 -16.14
CA ASN A 68 0.61 9.79 -16.92
C ASN A 68 1.61 10.81 -16.35
N ILE A 69 2.82 10.35 -16.02
CA ILE A 69 3.96 11.21 -15.68
C ILE A 69 4.84 11.34 -16.92
N ILE A 70 4.91 12.55 -17.47
CA ILE A 70 5.61 12.83 -18.72
C ILE A 70 7.08 13.14 -18.42
N SER A 71 7.34 14.14 -17.58
CA SER A 71 8.70 14.55 -17.18
C SER A 71 8.74 15.16 -15.78
N ALA A 72 9.95 15.24 -15.23
CA ALA A 72 10.29 16.08 -14.09
C ALA A 72 11.65 16.72 -14.41
N THR A 73 11.71 18.05 -14.48
CA THR A 73 12.97 18.76 -14.82
C THR A 73 12.98 20.19 -14.26
N PRO A 74 14.14 20.72 -13.81
CA PRO A 74 15.39 19.99 -13.56
C PRO A 74 15.26 19.03 -12.35
N THR A 75 16.15 18.03 -12.27
CA THR A 75 16.23 17.08 -11.15
C THR A 75 17.57 17.13 -10.42
N THR A 76 18.39 18.15 -10.66
CA THR A 76 19.70 18.28 -10.01
C THR A 76 19.57 18.66 -8.53
N PRO A 77 20.59 18.37 -7.70
CA PRO A 77 20.59 18.79 -6.30
C PRO A 77 20.35 20.31 -6.16
N GLY A 78 19.55 20.70 -5.17
CA GLY A 78 19.15 22.09 -4.92
C GLY A 78 18.08 22.65 -5.86
N SER A 79 17.67 21.90 -6.89
CA SER A 79 16.65 22.36 -7.84
C SER A 79 15.22 22.07 -7.36
N PHE A 80 14.25 22.83 -7.88
CA PHE A 80 12.82 22.59 -7.69
C PHE A 80 12.25 21.93 -8.96
N PRO A 81 11.96 20.61 -8.95
CA PRO A 81 11.50 19.93 -10.15
C PRO A 81 10.16 20.49 -10.64
N VAL A 82 10.04 20.71 -11.95
CA VAL A 82 8.76 20.98 -12.62
C VAL A 82 8.25 19.66 -13.19
N ILE A 83 7.12 19.20 -12.69
CA ILE A 83 6.49 17.93 -13.08
C ILE A 83 5.50 18.21 -14.18
N THR A 84 5.66 17.55 -15.33
CA THR A 84 4.70 17.56 -16.44
C THR A 84 3.91 16.25 -16.42
N PHE A 85 2.59 16.34 -16.47
CA PHE A 85 1.69 15.20 -16.35
C PHE A 85 0.41 15.36 -17.17
N SER A 86 -0.34 14.27 -17.34
CA SER A 86 -1.69 14.27 -17.91
C SER A 86 -2.55 13.16 -17.33
N VAL A 87 -3.86 13.23 -17.58
CA VAL A 87 -4.80 12.14 -17.35
C VAL A 87 -5.52 11.88 -18.67
N THR A 88 -5.57 10.63 -19.12
CA THR A 88 -6.17 10.25 -20.42
C THR A 88 -7.24 9.18 -20.27
N ASP A 89 -8.14 9.10 -21.25
CA ASP A 89 -9.12 8.02 -21.40
C ASP A 89 -8.61 6.97 -22.41
N PRO A 90 -8.01 5.87 -21.94
CA PRO A 90 -7.48 4.84 -22.84
C PRO A 90 -8.60 4.09 -23.58
N THR A 91 -9.85 4.17 -23.10
CA THR A 91 -11.01 3.55 -23.78
C THR A 91 -11.55 4.41 -24.93
N ASN A 92 -11.05 5.64 -25.06
CA ASN A 92 -11.47 6.62 -26.05
C ASN A 92 -10.26 7.26 -26.75
N GLY A 93 -9.35 6.43 -27.26
CA GLY A 93 -8.20 6.88 -28.05
C GLY A 93 -7.21 7.77 -27.29
N ASP A 94 -7.04 7.53 -25.98
CA ASP A 94 -6.20 8.35 -25.08
C ASP A 94 -6.59 9.83 -25.05
N ARG A 95 -7.89 10.14 -25.24
CA ARG A 95 -8.38 11.52 -25.14
C ARG A 95 -7.97 12.13 -23.78
N PRO A 96 -7.34 13.31 -23.74
CA PRO A 96 -6.95 13.93 -22.49
C PRO A 96 -8.17 14.43 -21.72
N TYR A 97 -8.12 14.33 -20.40
CA TYR A 97 -9.01 15.04 -19.49
C TYR A 97 -8.45 16.40 -19.13
N ASP A 98 -9.33 17.40 -19.00
CA ASP A 98 -9.02 18.65 -18.35
C ASP A 98 -9.37 18.56 -16.85
N ILE A 99 -8.34 18.45 -16.02
CA ILE A 99 -8.51 18.29 -14.56
C ILE A 99 -9.09 19.54 -13.87
N LYS A 100 -9.24 20.66 -14.58
CA LYS A 100 -9.82 21.90 -14.05
C LYS A 100 -11.30 22.03 -14.35
N THR A 101 -11.81 21.35 -15.39
CA THR A 101 -13.19 21.53 -15.85
C THR A 101 -13.99 20.24 -15.91
N ASP A 102 -13.35 19.10 -16.17
CA ASP A 102 -14.07 17.84 -16.35
C ASP A 102 -14.64 17.34 -15.02
N ALA A 103 -15.90 16.91 -15.05
CA ALA A 103 -16.67 16.48 -13.89
C ALA A 103 -15.96 15.46 -12.96
N PRO A 104 -15.20 14.46 -13.47
CA PRO A 104 -14.44 13.55 -12.62
C PRO A 104 -13.43 14.21 -11.68
N PHE A 105 -13.00 15.44 -11.97
CA PHE A 105 -11.96 16.16 -11.23
C PHE A 105 -12.49 17.43 -10.53
N THR A 106 -13.75 17.78 -10.74
CA THR A 106 -14.40 18.97 -10.15
C THR A 106 -15.49 18.63 -9.13
N ALA A 107 -15.75 17.35 -8.88
CA ALA A 107 -16.79 16.86 -7.95
C ALA A 107 -16.44 16.96 -6.46
N GLY A 108 -15.65 17.97 -6.06
CA GLY A 108 -15.31 18.24 -4.66
C GLY A 108 -14.67 17.03 -3.96
N GLY A 109 -15.19 16.67 -2.77
CA GLY A 109 -14.66 15.59 -1.93
C GLY A 109 -14.82 14.17 -2.50
N ALA A 110 -15.48 14.01 -3.64
CA ALA A 110 -15.53 12.75 -4.40
C ALA A 110 -14.33 12.58 -5.33
N SER A 111 -13.51 13.61 -5.52
CA SER A 111 -12.33 13.59 -6.41
C SER A 111 -11.05 13.99 -5.68
N THR A 112 -9.95 13.30 -5.99
CA THR A 112 -8.59 13.69 -5.58
C THR A 112 -7.61 13.39 -6.70
N LEU A 113 -6.55 14.21 -6.79
CA LEU A 113 -5.42 13.94 -7.67
C LEU A 113 -4.18 14.59 -7.07
N ASN A 114 -3.11 13.82 -6.93
CA ASN A 114 -1.89 14.23 -6.26
C ASN A 114 -0.67 13.85 -7.08
N VAL A 115 0.38 14.65 -6.96
CA VAL A 115 1.75 14.28 -7.29
C VAL A 115 2.55 14.19 -5.99
N ARG A 116 3.37 13.16 -5.85
CA ARG A 116 4.31 13.05 -4.73
C ARG A 116 5.73 12.80 -5.23
N LEU A 117 6.70 13.35 -4.51
CA LEU A 117 8.11 13.21 -4.79
C LEU A 117 8.78 12.53 -3.61
N GLY A 118 9.42 11.40 -3.88
CA GLY A 118 10.28 10.73 -2.93
C GLY A 118 11.64 10.41 -3.56
N TRP A 119 12.65 10.13 -2.74
CA TRP A 119 14.00 9.90 -3.25
C TRP A 119 14.82 8.96 -2.38
N SER A 120 15.83 8.37 -3.02
CA SER A 120 16.86 7.55 -2.38
C SER A 120 18.25 8.10 -2.71
N ALA A 121 19.17 8.03 -1.76
CA ALA A 121 20.56 8.38 -1.98
C ALA A 121 21.28 7.32 -2.83
N SER A 122 22.37 7.71 -3.49
CA SER A 122 23.22 6.77 -4.22
C SER A 122 23.76 5.69 -3.28
N GLY A 123 23.68 4.42 -3.69
CA GLY A 123 24.07 3.28 -2.86
C GLY A 123 23.04 2.85 -1.81
N ILE A 124 21.93 3.59 -1.66
CA ILE A 124 20.81 3.21 -0.80
C ILE A 124 19.66 2.69 -1.67
N ALA A 125 19.25 1.44 -1.42
CA ALA A 125 18.24 0.74 -2.21
C ALA A 125 16.80 1.10 -1.82
N ASP A 126 16.60 1.75 -0.67
CA ASP A 126 15.30 2.16 -0.17
C ASP A 126 15.08 3.67 -0.29
N ILE A 127 13.82 4.05 -0.50
CA ILE A 127 13.38 5.44 -0.50
C ILE A 127 13.30 5.87 0.96
N GLY A 128 14.14 6.81 1.39
CA GLY A 128 14.11 7.34 2.78
C GLY A 128 13.36 8.67 2.90
N ASN A 129 13.29 9.43 1.79
CA ASN A 129 12.87 10.84 1.77
C ASN A 129 13.67 11.74 2.73
N ASP A 130 14.91 11.35 3.00
CA ASP A 130 15.82 12.06 3.89
C ASP A 130 16.02 13.49 3.39
N GLY A 131 15.97 14.47 4.31
CA GLY A 131 16.13 15.88 3.97
C GLY A 131 14.95 16.52 3.23
N SER A 132 13.83 15.82 3.01
CA SER A 132 12.61 16.41 2.40
C SER A 132 11.90 17.45 3.27
N GLY A 133 12.31 17.57 4.54
CA GLY A 133 11.62 18.39 5.54
C GLY A 133 10.26 17.83 5.96
N GLN A 134 9.85 16.67 5.44
CA GLN A 134 8.62 16.00 5.83
C GLN A 134 8.86 15.09 7.03
N ASN A 135 7.89 15.06 7.94
CA ASN A 135 7.97 14.22 9.13
C ASN A 135 7.82 12.74 8.76
N PHE A 136 8.51 11.86 9.49
CA PHE A 136 8.39 10.40 9.46
C PHE A 136 8.64 9.82 8.07
N GLY A 137 9.68 10.30 7.38
CA GLY A 137 10.08 9.81 6.07
C GLY A 137 8.99 9.97 5.00
N GLN A 138 8.03 10.88 5.17
CA GLN A 138 6.97 11.06 4.18
C GLN A 138 7.49 11.80 2.93
N PRO A 139 6.88 11.58 1.75
CA PRO A 139 7.28 12.30 0.55
C PRO A 139 6.74 13.73 0.53
N VAL A 140 7.35 14.57 -0.29
CA VAL A 140 6.74 15.87 -0.67
C VAL A 140 5.44 15.58 -1.40
N SER A 141 4.35 16.23 -0.99
CA SER A 141 3.00 15.98 -1.52
C SER A 141 2.40 17.26 -2.09
N ILE A 142 1.85 17.17 -3.30
CA ILE A 142 1.21 18.28 -4.01
C ILE A 142 -0.19 17.85 -4.41
N ASN A 143 -1.21 18.55 -3.92
CA ASN A 143 -2.57 18.42 -4.45
C ASN A 143 -2.65 19.12 -5.81
N LEU A 144 -3.19 18.43 -6.82
CA LEU A 144 -3.31 18.97 -8.17
C LEU A 144 -4.66 19.65 -8.42
N LEU A 145 -5.73 19.21 -7.74
CA LEU A 145 -7.07 19.75 -7.95
C LEU A 145 -7.27 21.06 -7.18
N ASN A 146 -7.91 22.04 -7.83
CA ASN A 146 -8.12 23.39 -7.28
C ASN A 146 -6.83 24.09 -6.82
N ASN A 147 -5.69 23.74 -7.44
CA ASN A 147 -4.40 24.33 -7.13
C ASN A 147 -3.99 25.32 -8.23
N ALA A 148 -3.89 26.61 -7.87
CA ALA A 148 -3.51 27.68 -8.79
C ALA A 148 -2.08 27.53 -9.35
N ALA A 149 -1.19 26.82 -8.64
CA ALA A 149 0.17 26.55 -9.12
C ALA A 149 0.21 25.49 -10.24
N VAL A 150 -0.89 24.78 -10.49
CA VAL A 150 -1.02 23.85 -11.62
C VAL A 150 -1.44 24.64 -12.84
N VAL A 151 -0.57 24.70 -13.85
CA VAL A 151 -0.79 25.48 -15.09
C VAL A 151 -0.81 24.55 -16.31
N PRO A 152 -1.43 24.94 -17.43
CA PRO A 152 -1.35 24.17 -18.68
C PRO A 152 0.11 23.95 -19.10
N GLY A 153 0.42 22.74 -19.55
CA GLY A 153 1.72 22.39 -20.11
C GLY A 153 1.86 22.79 -21.57
N ALA A 154 3.06 22.61 -22.12
CA ALA A 154 3.37 22.99 -23.51
C ALA A 154 2.58 22.18 -24.56
N THR A 155 2.16 20.95 -24.22
CA THR A 155 1.32 20.12 -25.07
C THR A 155 -0.14 20.20 -24.59
N ALA A 156 -1.08 20.36 -25.51
CA ALA A 156 -2.51 20.38 -25.17
C ALA A 156 -2.91 19.12 -24.39
N GLY A 157 -3.72 19.30 -23.34
CA GLY A 157 -4.13 18.20 -22.45
C GLY A 157 -3.08 17.78 -21.41
N THR A 158 -1.96 18.51 -21.31
CA THR A 158 -0.96 18.31 -20.25
C THR A 158 -0.97 19.48 -19.26
N PHE A 159 -0.48 19.22 -18.06
CA PHE A 159 -0.36 20.19 -16.98
C PHE A 159 1.05 20.14 -16.40
N THR A 160 1.47 21.26 -15.82
CA THR A 160 2.73 21.37 -15.08
C THR A 160 2.50 21.91 -13.68
N VAL A 161 3.29 21.40 -12.73
CA VAL A 161 3.36 21.94 -11.37
C VAL A 161 4.80 21.89 -10.86
N THR A 162 5.24 22.95 -10.19
CA THR A 162 6.56 23.03 -9.57
C THR A 162 6.52 22.47 -8.16
N SER A 163 7.50 21.64 -7.80
CA SER A 163 7.67 21.19 -6.42
C SER A 163 7.84 22.39 -5.49
N PRO A 164 7.14 22.46 -4.34
CA PRO A 164 7.36 23.51 -3.35
C PRO A 164 8.65 23.30 -2.53
N VAL A 165 9.25 22.11 -2.65
CA VAL A 165 10.46 21.71 -1.92
C VAL A 165 11.55 21.38 -2.93
N ALA A 166 12.73 21.97 -2.73
CA ALA A 166 13.91 21.65 -3.53
C ALA A 166 14.41 20.24 -3.20
N ILE A 167 15.00 19.57 -4.20
CA ILE A 167 15.82 18.39 -3.93
C ILE A 167 16.96 18.82 -2.99
N PRO A 168 17.20 18.12 -1.87
CA PRO A 168 18.24 18.52 -0.93
C PRO A 168 19.59 18.69 -1.62
N ALA A 169 20.37 19.69 -1.23
CA ALA A 169 21.63 20.03 -1.91
C ALA A 169 22.67 18.88 -1.88
N ALA A 170 22.62 18.03 -0.85
CA ALA A 170 23.46 16.84 -0.71
C ALA A 170 22.82 15.56 -1.28
N GLN A 171 21.59 15.64 -1.81
CA GLN A 171 20.89 14.47 -2.32
C GLN A 171 21.59 13.94 -3.57
N THR A 172 21.76 12.62 -3.62
CA THR A 172 22.26 11.89 -4.79
C THR A 172 21.25 10.85 -5.22
N GLY A 173 21.53 10.08 -6.27
CA GLY A 173 20.74 8.91 -6.62
C GLY A 173 19.49 9.26 -7.42
N THR A 174 18.32 8.81 -6.95
CA THR A 174 17.10 8.75 -7.77
C THR A 174 15.95 9.50 -7.13
N LEU A 175 15.26 10.31 -7.93
CA LEU A 175 13.96 10.90 -7.65
C LEU A 175 12.87 9.98 -8.22
N ARG A 176 11.93 9.57 -7.38
CA ARG A 176 10.68 8.96 -7.80
C ARG A 176 9.57 9.99 -7.75
N VAL A 177 8.97 10.27 -8.89
CA VAL A 177 7.70 11.00 -8.97
C VAL A 177 6.58 9.98 -9.07
N MET A 178 5.54 10.13 -8.27
CA MET A 178 4.33 9.31 -8.34
C MET A 178 3.07 10.16 -8.48
N MET A 179 2.05 9.59 -9.10
CA MET A 179 0.71 10.14 -9.17
C MET A 179 -0.29 9.17 -8.55
N ASP A 180 -1.14 9.71 -7.67
CA ASP A 180 -2.19 8.98 -6.96
C ASP A 180 -3.45 9.84 -6.84
N GLY A 181 -4.60 9.20 -6.70
CA GLY A 181 -5.90 9.88 -6.58
C GLY A 181 -7.06 9.01 -7.06
N HIS A 182 -8.27 9.45 -6.74
CA HIS A 182 -9.50 8.88 -7.27
C HIS A 182 -10.25 9.97 -8.07
N PRO A 183 -10.49 9.79 -9.38
CA PRO A 183 -11.51 10.55 -10.08
C PRO A 183 -12.89 10.19 -9.52
N ALA A 184 -13.80 11.16 -9.56
CA ALA A 184 -15.20 10.90 -9.28
C ALA A 184 -15.85 10.17 -10.46
N GLY A 185 -16.68 9.17 -10.14
CA GLY A 185 -17.42 8.35 -11.08
C GLY A 185 -18.91 8.57 -10.97
N ASP A 186 -19.59 8.40 -12.09
CA ASP A 186 -21.05 8.38 -12.23
C ASP A 186 -21.51 6.93 -12.42
N VAL A 187 -21.56 6.15 -11.33
CA VAL A 187 -21.82 4.70 -11.35
C VAL A 187 -23.02 4.31 -10.49
N THR A 188 -23.07 4.79 -9.25
CA THR A 188 -24.13 4.46 -8.29
C THR A 188 -25.41 5.20 -8.62
N THR A 189 -25.32 6.50 -8.91
CA THR A 189 -26.45 7.37 -9.18
C THR A 189 -26.21 8.15 -10.46
N SER A 190 -26.87 7.75 -11.55
CA SER A 190 -26.73 8.37 -12.87
C SER A 190 -26.83 9.90 -12.79
N GLY A 191 -25.90 10.59 -13.46
CA GLY A 191 -25.80 12.05 -13.45
C GLY A 191 -25.08 12.62 -12.22
N THR A 192 -24.60 11.79 -11.29
CA THR A 192 -23.96 12.24 -10.06
C THR A 192 -22.56 11.65 -9.93
N PHE A 193 -21.54 12.50 -10.03
CA PHE A 193 -20.14 12.14 -9.85
C PHE A 193 -19.79 12.00 -8.36
N ALA A 194 -20.27 10.94 -7.72
CA ALA A 194 -20.08 10.70 -6.27
C ALA A 194 -19.17 9.50 -5.95
N ASP A 195 -18.91 8.62 -6.91
CA ASP A 195 -18.18 7.38 -6.67
C ASP A 195 -16.67 7.62 -6.71
N ARG A 196 -15.93 7.13 -5.71
CA ARG A 196 -14.46 7.24 -5.71
C ARG A 196 -13.86 6.11 -6.52
N LEU A 197 -13.49 6.37 -7.77
CA LEU A 197 -12.97 5.34 -8.67
C LEU A 197 -11.51 5.01 -8.32
N ALA A 198 -11.26 3.73 -8.05
CA ALA A 198 -9.92 3.21 -7.79
C ALA A 198 -9.13 3.10 -9.10
N VAL A 199 -8.41 4.16 -9.45
CA VAL A 199 -7.59 4.22 -10.66
C VAL A 199 -6.15 3.83 -10.32
N LYS A 200 -5.54 3.00 -11.16
CA LYS A 200 -4.16 2.54 -10.98
C LYS A 200 -3.22 3.73 -10.84
N SER A 201 -2.47 3.75 -9.74
CA SER A 201 -1.44 4.76 -9.50
C SER A 201 -0.22 4.50 -10.38
N VAL A 202 0.58 5.53 -10.62
CA VAL A 202 1.78 5.41 -11.46
C VAL A 202 2.97 6.09 -10.80
N PHE A 203 4.17 5.65 -11.15
CA PHE A 203 5.40 6.34 -10.81
C PHE A 203 6.38 6.36 -11.99
N LYS A 204 7.34 7.28 -11.93
CA LYS A 204 8.47 7.36 -12.85
C LYS A 204 9.71 7.81 -12.10
N ASP A 205 10.82 7.15 -12.39
CA ASP A 205 12.12 7.44 -11.77
C ASP A 205 12.95 8.36 -12.66
N PHE A 206 13.64 9.30 -12.03
CA PHE A 206 14.52 10.29 -12.65
C PHE A 206 15.86 10.33 -11.90
N ALA A 207 16.95 10.55 -12.63
CA ALA A 207 18.26 10.69 -12.01
C ALA A 207 18.36 12.05 -11.32
N ILE A 208 18.80 12.06 -10.06
CA ILE A 208 19.25 13.29 -9.39
C ILE A 208 20.72 13.51 -9.73
N THR A 209 21.51 12.45 -9.58
CA THR A 209 22.90 12.37 -10.04
C THR A 209 23.12 11.07 -10.79
N GLY A 210 23.98 11.08 -11.81
CA GLY A 210 24.32 9.89 -12.58
C GLY A 210 23.11 9.31 -13.34
N THR A 211 22.85 8.02 -13.16
CA THR A 211 21.74 7.30 -13.80
C THR A 211 20.67 6.95 -12.77
N ALA A 212 19.40 7.05 -13.16
CA ALA A 212 18.29 6.61 -12.32
C ALA A 212 18.42 5.11 -12.06
N ALA A 213 18.45 4.73 -10.79
CA ALA A 213 18.50 3.34 -10.36
C ALA A 213 17.07 2.85 -10.12
N ALA A 214 16.62 1.88 -10.91
CA ALA A 214 15.34 1.24 -10.67
C ALA A 214 15.35 0.54 -9.31
N ARG A 215 14.31 0.78 -8.49
CA ARG A 215 14.15 0.05 -7.24
C ARG A 215 13.84 -1.43 -7.53
N ARG A 216 14.43 -2.31 -6.72
CA ARG A 216 14.16 -3.76 -6.75
C ARG A 216 12.66 -4.09 -6.74
N VAL A 217 12.27 -5.04 -7.58
CA VAL A 217 10.92 -5.61 -7.62
C VAL A 217 10.89 -6.83 -6.69
N VAL A 218 10.10 -6.74 -5.62
CA VAL A 218 10.02 -7.79 -4.59
C VAL A 218 8.73 -8.60 -4.74
N VAL A 219 7.65 -7.91 -5.06
CA VAL A 219 6.30 -8.47 -5.18
C VAL A 219 5.70 -8.06 -6.51
N ASP A 220 4.69 -8.81 -6.95
CA ASP A 220 3.92 -8.53 -8.15
C ASP A 220 2.48 -8.20 -7.75
N ILE A 221 1.93 -7.11 -8.29
CA ILE A 221 0.56 -6.71 -7.98
C ILE A 221 -0.46 -7.77 -8.42
N ALA A 222 -0.20 -8.46 -9.53
CA ALA A 222 -1.10 -9.50 -10.01
C ALA A 222 -1.27 -10.64 -9.00
N LYS A 223 -0.28 -10.85 -8.12
CA LYS A 223 -0.36 -11.82 -7.03
C LYS A 223 -1.23 -11.34 -5.87
N CYS A 224 -1.20 -10.04 -5.56
CA CYS A 224 -2.12 -9.43 -4.60
C CYS A 224 -3.58 -9.55 -5.07
N ASP A 225 -3.81 -9.34 -6.36
CA ASP A 225 -5.14 -9.27 -6.96
C ASP A 225 -5.84 -10.64 -7.02
N VAL A 226 -5.10 -11.75 -6.84
CA VAL A 226 -5.70 -13.08 -6.66
C VAL A 226 -6.69 -13.10 -5.48
N CYS A 227 -6.41 -12.33 -4.43
CA CYS A 227 -7.28 -12.22 -3.26
C CYS A 227 -8.02 -10.87 -3.19
N HIS A 228 -7.42 -9.80 -3.72
CA HIS A 228 -7.96 -8.44 -3.57
C HIS A 228 -8.75 -7.93 -4.77
N ASP A 229 -8.68 -8.58 -5.95
CA ASP A 229 -9.13 -8.10 -7.28
C ASP A 229 -8.52 -6.76 -7.71
N VAL A 230 -8.70 -5.72 -6.90
CA VAL A 230 -8.08 -4.41 -7.00
C VAL A 230 -7.65 -3.99 -5.59
N ARG A 231 -6.35 -3.93 -5.33
CA ARG A 231 -5.83 -3.46 -4.06
C ARG A 231 -5.75 -1.93 -4.05
N SER A 232 -6.83 -1.33 -3.54
CA SER A 232 -6.91 0.11 -3.32
C SER A 232 -7.01 0.49 -1.83
N VAL A 233 -6.27 1.52 -1.41
CA VAL A 233 -6.20 1.99 -0.02
C VAL A 233 -6.17 3.52 0.05
N HIS A 234 -6.29 4.06 1.28
CA HIS A 234 -6.33 5.50 1.56
C HIS A 234 -7.47 6.23 0.84
N GLY A 235 -8.68 5.68 0.93
CA GLY A 235 -9.88 6.29 0.35
C GLY A 235 -9.99 6.16 -1.16
N ASN A 236 -9.37 5.12 -1.73
CA ASN A 236 -9.24 4.83 -3.17
C ASN A 236 -8.17 5.66 -3.93
N ASN A 237 -7.28 6.33 -3.20
CA ASN A 237 -6.23 7.14 -3.81
C ASN A 237 -5.08 6.30 -4.40
N ARG A 238 -4.69 5.23 -3.70
CA ARG A 238 -3.50 4.44 -4.05
C ARG A 238 -3.91 3.03 -4.41
N THR A 239 -3.72 2.70 -5.67
CA THR A 239 -4.31 1.50 -6.28
C THR A 239 -3.28 0.79 -7.15
N ASP A 240 -3.14 -0.51 -6.94
CA ASP A 240 -2.52 -1.47 -7.86
C ASP A 240 -1.10 -1.13 -8.36
N GLU A 241 -0.30 -0.46 -7.54
CA GLU A 241 1.09 -0.17 -7.87
C GLU A 241 1.99 -0.20 -6.61
N PRO A 242 2.63 -1.34 -6.30
CA PRO A 242 3.50 -1.46 -5.13
C PRO A 242 4.63 -0.43 -5.10
N GLY A 243 5.09 0.02 -6.28
CA GLY A 243 6.11 1.05 -6.41
C GLY A 243 5.70 2.42 -5.88
N VAL A 244 4.40 2.71 -5.75
CA VAL A 244 3.91 3.92 -5.06
C VAL A 244 3.81 3.73 -3.55
N CYS A 245 3.52 2.52 -3.07
CA CYS A 245 3.36 2.25 -1.64
C CYS A 245 4.66 2.55 -0.88
N VAL A 246 5.79 2.10 -1.43
CA VAL A 246 7.13 2.23 -0.84
C VAL A 246 7.66 3.67 -0.81
N VAL A 247 6.97 4.62 -1.43
CA VAL A 247 7.30 6.05 -1.32
C VAL A 247 6.95 6.58 0.08
N CYS A 248 5.87 6.09 0.69
CA CYS A 248 5.44 6.47 2.04
C CYS A 248 5.69 5.37 3.08
N HIS A 249 5.51 4.11 2.70
CA HIS A 249 5.72 2.93 3.54
C HIS A 249 7.17 2.47 3.41
N ASN A 250 8.05 3.21 4.06
CA ASN A 250 9.48 3.07 3.90
C ASN A 250 10.21 2.90 5.23
N PRO A 251 11.53 2.63 5.25
CA PRO A 251 12.23 2.30 6.49
C PRO A 251 12.21 3.40 7.56
N ASN A 252 11.98 4.66 7.19
CA ASN A 252 11.90 5.78 8.13
C ASN A 252 10.49 6.02 8.68
N ALA A 253 9.47 5.41 8.08
CA ALA A 253 8.09 5.76 8.33
C ALA A 253 7.48 4.98 9.50
N THR A 254 6.85 5.72 10.40
CA THR A 254 6.01 5.19 11.48
C THR A 254 4.66 5.89 11.46
N ASP A 255 3.68 5.31 12.15
CA ASP A 255 2.37 5.93 12.31
C ASP A 255 2.29 6.93 13.48
N LYS A 256 3.42 7.32 14.07
CA LYS A 256 3.49 8.24 15.22
C LYS A 256 2.70 9.54 15.00
N ALA A 257 2.72 10.08 13.78
CA ALA A 257 1.95 11.28 13.40
C ALA A 257 0.43 11.13 13.56
N ARG A 258 -0.07 9.89 13.61
CA ARG A 258 -1.49 9.53 13.66
C ARG A 258 -1.89 8.98 15.02
N ARG A 259 -0.93 8.61 15.86
CA ARG A 259 -1.18 8.07 17.19
C ARG A 259 -1.50 9.19 18.20
N PRO A 260 -2.34 8.90 19.21
CA PRO A 260 -2.48 9.76 20.37
C PRO A 260 -1.12 9.94 21.07
N ALA A 261 -0.87 11.14 21.61
CA ALA A 261 0.36 11.42 22.35
C ALA A 261 0.54 10.53 23.60
N THR A 262 -0.56 10.00 24.14
CA THR A 262 -0.57 9.06 25.28
C THR A 262 -0.18 7.63 24.91
N GLY A 263 0.07 7.35 23.63
CA GLY A 263 0.29 6.00 23.09
C GLY A 263 -0.98 5.39 22.47
N GLY A 264 -0.78 4.34 21.69
CA GLY A 264 -1.86 3.59 21.06
C GLY A 264 -2.57 2.61 22.00
N VAL A 265 -3.69 2.06 21.55
CA VAL A 265 -4.46 1.02 22.27
C VAL A 265 -3.66 -0.27 22.50
N ASP A 266 -2.58 -0.47 21.74
CA ASP A 266 -1.61 -1.54 21.86
C ASP A 266 -0.50 -1.25 22.88
N GLY A 267 -0.54 -0.08 23.54
CA GLY A 267 0.47 0.38 24.49
C GLY A 267 1.77 0.86 23.85
N LYS A 268 1.83 1.01 22.51
CA LYS A 268 3.02 1.47 21.80
C LYS A 268 2.98 2.98 21.55
N PRO A 269 4.12 3.68 21.67
CA PRO A 269 4.21 5.09 21.30
C PRO A 269 4.18 5.29 19.77
N GLU A 270 4.63 4.30 19.00
CA GLU A 270 4.60 4.27 17.54
C GLU A 270 4.74 2.84 17.01
N GLU A 271 4.36 2.63 15.76
CA GLU A 271 4.54 1.39 15.03
C GLU A 271 5.14 1.65 13.65
N SER A 272 6.02 0.76 13.22
CA SER A 272 6.63 0.85 11.89
C SER A 272 5.57 0.64 10.82
N ILE A 273 5.55 1.51 9.81
CA ILE A 273 4.72 1.31 8.63
C ILE A 273 5.58 1.03 7.39
N ASP A 274 6.84 0.62 7.58
CA ASP A 274 7.70 0.15 6.50
C ASP A 274 7.00 -1.01 5.75
N PHE A 275 6.99 -0.96 4.42
CA PHE A 275 6.19 -1.89 3.62
C PHE A 275 6.53 -3.35 3.90
N LYS A 276 7.82 -3.66 4.12
CA LYS A 276 8.28 -5.03 4.38
C LYS A 276 7.86 -5.58 5.74
N THR A 277 7.56 -4.72 6.72
CA THR A 277 7.11 -5.15 8.05
C THR A 277 5.59 -5.12 8.14
N MET A 278 4.99 -4.02 7.67
CA MET A 278 3.55 -3.79 7.71
C MET A 278 2.78 -4.87 6.94
N ILE A 279 3.17 -5.19 5.71
CA ILE A 279 2.45 -6.17 4.90
C ILE A 279 2.50 -7.56 5.53
N HIS A 280 3.67 -7.99 6.03
CA HIS A 280 3.76 -9.24 6.76
C HIS A 280 2.91 -9.21 8.04
N GLY A 281 3.01 -8.15 8.84
CA GLY A 281 2.29 -8.02 10.10
C GLY A 281 0.77 -8.07 9.94
N ILE A 282 0.22 -7.41 8.92
CA ILE A 282 -1.22 -7.45 8.59
C ILE A 282 -1.66 -8.88 8.27
N HIS A 283 -0.96 -9.56 7.36
CA HIS A 283 -1.41 -10.87 6.87
C HIS A 283 -1.08 -12.01 7.84
N ALA A 284 -0.13 -11.81 8.75
CA ALA A 284 0.21 -12.80 9.74
C ALA A 284 -0.89 -12.97 10.79
N GLY A 285 -1.63 -11.90 11.14
CA GLY A 285 -2.67 -11.95 12.17
C GLY A 285 -2.17 -12.38 13.55
N GLU A 286 -3.05 -12.39 14.54
CA GLU A 286 -2.71 -12.86 15.89
C GLU A 286 -3.00 -14.36 16.07
N VAL A 287 -2.12 -15.06 16.78
CA VAL A 287 -2.21 -16.51 17.05
C VAL A 287 -3.51 -16.89 17.75
N SER A 288 -4.05 -16.04 18.62
CA SER A 288 -5.32 -16.25 19.31
C SER A 288 -6.53 -16.28 18.36
N ASN A 289 -6.38 -15.73 17.15
CA ASN A 289 -7.40 -15.70 16.09
C ASN A 289 -7.03 -16.62 14.90
N GLY A 290 -6.06 -17.53 15.04
CA GLY A 290 -5.62 -18.41 13.96
C GLY A 290 -4.53 -17.83 13.06
N GLY A 291 -3.93 -16.70 13.45
CA GLY A 291 -2.75 -16.12 12.82
C GLY A 291 -1.43 -16.69 13.36
N LYS A 292 -0.35 -15.91 13.22
CA LYS A 292 1.02 -16.33 13.56
C LYS A 292 1.69 -15.47 14.62
N ARG A 293 1.35 -14.19 14.72
CA ARG A 293 1.98 -13.26 15.67
C ARG A 293 1.47 -13.52 17.09
N GLU A 294 2.32 -13.31 18.08
CA GLU A 294 1.89 -13.28 19.50
C GLU A 294 0.90 -12.14 19.75
N LYS A 295 1.14 -10.99 19.12
CA LYS A 295 0.22 -9.84 19.15
C LYS A 295 -0.03 -9.33 17.75
N GLY A 296 -1.31 -9.10 17.43
CA GLY A 296 -1.70 -8.51 16.17
C GLY A 296 -1.11 -7.11 15.97
N LEU A 297 -1.02 -6.72 14.70
CA LEU A 297 -0.54 -5.39 14.32
C LEU A 297 -1.68 -4.37 14.48
N VAL A 298 -1.40 -3.25 15.15
CA VAL A 298 -2.30 -2.10 15.23
C VAL A 298 -1.62 -0.91 14.57
N VAL A 299 -2.31 -0.24 13.65
CA VAL A 299 -1.81 0.95 12.94
C VAL A 299 -2.82 2.09 13.05
N TYR A 300 -2.35 3.31 13.25
CA TYR A 300 -3.18 4.51 13.28
C TYR A 300 -3.20 5.23 11.93
N GLY A 301 -4.42 5.54 11.46
CA GLY A 301 -4.69 6.13 10.16
C GLY A 301 -5.10 7.60 10.20
N PHE A 302 -5.74 8.05 9.11
CA PHE A 302 -6.21 9.42 8.99
C PHE A 302 -7.24 9.75 10.08
N GLY A 303 -7.14 10.94 10.69
CA GLY A 303 -8.02 11.35 11.78
C GLY A 303 -7.85 10.54 13.08
N GLY A 304 -6.76 9.78 13.24
CA GLY A 304 -6.54 8.94 14.41
C GLY A 304 -7.32 7.63 14.39
N SER A 305 -7.81 7.19 13.22
CA SER A 305 -8.54 5.93 13.07
C SER A 305 -7.69 4.73 13.47
N VAL A 306 -8.23 3.86 14.32
CA VAL A 306 -7.55 2.63 14.75
C VAL A 306 -7.80 1.52 13.73
N HIS A 307 -6.72 0.95 13.19
CA HIS A 307 -6.77 -0.24 12.35
C HIS A 307 -6.11 -1.41 13.08
N ASP A 308 -6.95 -2.25 13.69
CA ASP A 308 -6.52 -3.47 14.39
C ASP A 308 -6.59 -4.67 13.45
N PHE A 309 -5.42 -5.26 13.15
CA PHE A 309 -5.28 -6.41 12.26
C PHE A 309 -5.16 -7.75 13.02
N SER A 310 -5.39 -7.76 14.35
CA SER A 310 -5.27 -8.98 15.17
C SER A 310 -6.20 -10.11 14.71
N LYS A 311 -7.36 -9.75 14.15
CA LYS A 311 -8.38 -10.70 13.68
C LYS A 311 -8.25 -11.07 12.20
N VAL A 312 -7.21 -10.59 11.51
CA VAL A 312 -6.96 -11.01 10.13
C VAL A 312 -6.58 -12.49 10.15
N VAL A 313 -7.33 -13.28 9.38
CA VAL A 313 -7.00 -14.69 9.12
C VAL A 313 -6.66 -14.80 7.64
N PHE A 314 -5.43 -15.20 7.35
CA PHE A 314 -4.98 -15.34 5.97
C PHE A 314 -5.77 -16.47 5.28
N PRO A 315 -6.45 -16.22 4.14
CA PRO A 315 -7.35 -17.21 3.53
C PRO A 315 -6.60 -18.38 2.88
N GLY A 316 -5.33 -18.18 2.52
CA GLY A 316 -4.47 -19.20 1.94
C GLY A 316 -3.54 -19.85 2.96
N LYS A 317 -2.43 -20.40 2.46
CA LYS A 317 -1.32 -20.85 3.30
C LYS A 317 -0.37 -19.69 3.56
N LEU A 318 -0.33 -19.17 4.79
CA LEU A 318 0.51 -18.02 5.14
C LEU A 318 2.01 -18.27 4.88
N ASN A 319 2.46 -19.52 5.01
CA ASN A 319 3.84 -19.92 4.70
C ASN A 319 4.10 -20.09 3.19
N ASN A 320 3.13 -19.87 2.31
CA ASN A 320 3.35 -19.89 0.87
C ASN A 320 3.84 -18.52 0.36
N CYS A 321 5.13 -18.26 0.47
CA CYS A 321 5.73 -16.96 0.12
C CYS A 321 5.45 -16.52 -1.34
N THR A 322 5.27 -17.47 -2.26
CA THR A 322 4.99 -17.20 -3.68
C THR A 322 3.60 -16.61 -3.92
N ALA A 323 2.73 -16.59 -2.90
CA ALA A 323 1.46 -15.88 -2.92
C ALA A 323 1.62 -14.37 -3.11
N CYS A 324 2.79 -13.80 -2.79
CA CYS A 324 3.08 -12.38 -3.00
C CYS A 324 4.44 -12.14 -3.70
N HIS A 325 5.46 -12.91 -3.31
CA HIS A 325 6.84 -12.66 -3.76
C HIS A 325 7.06 -13.06 -5.22
N SER A 326 7.74 -12.20 -5.97
CA SER A 326 8.18 -12.46 -7.34
C SER A 326 9.47 -13.30 -7.34
N SER A 327 9.51 -14.37 -8.14
CA SER A 327 10.67 -15.27 -8.21
C SER A 327 11.13 -15.71 -6.81
N THR A 328 12.43 -15.66 -6.53
CA THR A 328 13.06 -16.03 -5.25
C THR A 328 13.28 -14.84 -4.32
N SER A 329 12.53 -13.73 -4.47
CA SER A 329 12.71 -12.51 -3.64
C SER A 329 12.41 -12.72 -2.14
N TYR A 330 11.86 -13.87 -1.76
CA TYR A 330 11.63 -14.29 -0.38
C TYR A 330 12.82 -15.05 0.23
N GLN A 331 13.84 -15.39 -0.56
CA GLN A 331 15.02 -16.13 -0.10
C GLN A 331 16.16 -15.17 0.28
N LEU A 332 16.98 -15.56 1.26
CA LEU A 332 18.18 -14.84 1.67
C LEU A 332 19.35 -15.11 0.72
N THR A 333 19.25 -14.63 -0.53
CA THR A 333 20.26 -14.77 -1.58
C THR A 333 20.50 -13.47 -2.34
N GLY A 334 21.65 -13.37 -3.01
CA GLY A 334 22.07 -12.15 -3.70
C GLY A 334 22.05 -10.94 -2.77
N VAL A 335 21.31 -9.90 -3.16
CA VAL A 335 21.18 -8.67 -2.36
C VAL A 335 20.57 -8.90 -0.97
N TRP A 336 19.80 -9.99 -0.78
CA TRP A 336 19.11 -10.32 0.47
C TRP A 336 19.96 -11.14 1.43
N ALA A 337 21.08 -11.71 0.98
CA ALA A 337 22.00 -12.44 1.85
C ALA A 337 22.83 -11.49 2.75
N SER A 338 22.95 -10.23 2.34
CA SER A 338 23.60 -9.15 3.10
C SER A 338 22.90 -7.81 2.79
N PRO A 339 21.66 -7.61 3.28
CA PRO A 339 20.83 -6.47 2.90
C PRO A 339 21.45 -5.12 3.25
N THR A 340 22.08 -4.99 4.43
CA THR A 340 22.75 -3.75 4.84
C THR A 340 23.84 -3.33 3.85
N ALA A 341 24.69 -4.28 3.41
CA ALA A 341 25.74 -4.02 2.43
C ALA A 341 25.19 -3.65 1.04
N ASN A 342 23.94 -4.02 0.75
CA ASN A 342 23.23 -3.69 -0.49
C ASN A 342 22.31 -2.47 -0.33
N GLY A 343 22.51 -1.66 0.72
CA GLY A 343 21.79 -0.42 0.92
C GLY A 343 20.32 -0.58 1.36
N ILE A 344 19.93 -1.75 1.85
CA ILE A 344 18.61 -1.98 2.43
C ILE A 344 18.66 -1.60 3.91
N LEU A 345 17.79 -0.69 4.32
CA LEU A 345 17.86 -0.06 5.64
C LEU A 345 17.11 -0.87 6.71
N GLY A 346 17.44 -0.61 7.97
CA GLY A 346 16.67 -1.10 9.11
C GLY A 346 15.34 -0.35 9.23
N SER A 347 14.32 -1.00 9.76
CA SER A 347 12.98 -0.41 9.92
C SER A 347 12.89 0.35 11.24
N THR A 348 12.48 1.61 11.21
CA THR A 348 12.28 2.44 12.41
C THR A 348 11.22 1.84 13.31
N ILE A 349 11.55 1.71 14.60
CA ILE A 349 10.63 1.34 15.68
C ILE A 349 10.46 2.44 16.73
N SER A 350 11.40 3.39 16.78
CA SER A 350 11.32 4.57 17.63
C SER A 350 11.92 5.74 16.88
N THR A 351 11.10 6.75 16.61
CA THR A 351 11.53 8.04 16.10
C THR A 351 12.33 8.75 17.19
N GLY A 352 13.50 9.28 16.82
CA GLY A 352 14.38 10.02 17.71
C GLY A 352 13.88 11.43 18.03
N ALA A 353 14.81 12.34 18.30
CA ALA A 353 14.49 13.70 18.73
C ALA A 353 13.82 14.53 17.62
N SER A 354 14.20 14.28 16.36
CA SER A 354 13.64 14.96 15.20
C SER A 354 12.62 14.07 14.48
N THR A 355 11.48 14.65 14.12
CA THR A 355 10.50 13.94 13.29
C THR A 355 10.88 13.89 11.82
N SER A 356 11.77 14.78 11.35
CA SER A 356 12.14 14.90 9.94
C SER A 356 13.59 14.49 9.64
N ASP A 357 14.39 14.25 10.67
CA ASP A 357 15.76 13.73 10.56
C ASP A 357 15.83 12.32 11.16
N PRO A 358 16.08 11.28 10.36
CA PRO A 358 16.01 9.91 10.80
C PRO A 358 17.35 9.35 11.34
N LEU A 359 18.38 10.20 11.52
CA LEU A 359 19.73 9.79 11.92
C LEU A 359 19.79 9.10 13.29
N ASP A 360 18.99 9.55 14.25
CA ASP A 360 18.93 9.04 15.62
C ASP A 360 17.75 8.07 15.86
N ASN A 361 16.97 7.75 14.82
CA ASN A 361 15.91 6.75 14.92
C ASN A 361 16.47 5.39 15.32
N LEU A 362 15.82 4.73 16.28
CA LEU A 362 16.12 3.35 16.63
C LEU A 362 15.37 2.41 15.71
N ARG A 363 16.09 1.39 15.24
CA ARG A 363 15.66 0.48 14.18
C ARG A 363 15.90 -0.97 14.56
N ILE A 364 15.17 -1.84 13.88
CA ILE A 364 15.50 -3.28 13.79
C ILE A 364 16.33 -3.51 12.52
N THR A 365 17.37 -4.34 12.60
CA THR A 365 18.21 -4.74 11.46
C THR A 365 17.39 -5.36 10.32
N PRO A 366 17.83 -5.25 9.06
CA PRO A 366 16.94 -5.48 7.92
C PRO A 366 16.35 -6.89 7.79
N ILE A 367 17.10 -7.96 8.09
CA ILE A 367 16.59 -9.34 8.04
C ILE A 367 15.65 -9.57 9.23
N ALA A 368 16.11 -9.25 10.44
CA ALA A 368 15.33 -9.44 11.65
C ALA A 368 14.00 -8.66 11.62
N ALA A 369 13.95 -7.46 11.05
CA ALA A 369 12.72 -6.70 10.88
C ALA A 369 11.65 -7.48 10.09
N VAL A 370 12.07 -8.16 9.01
CA VAL A 370 11.16 -8.96 8.18
C VAL A 370 10.73 -10.22 8.92
N CYS A 371 11.68 -11.00 9.46
CA CYS A 371 11.36 -12.27 10.11
C CYS A 371 10.50 -12.08 11.36
N SER A 372 10.82 -11.08 12.18
CA SER A 372 10.06 -10.75 13.40
C SER A 372 8.69 -10.12 13.12
N SER A 373 8.37 -9.80 11.86
CA SER A 373 7.02 -9.36 11.48
C SER A 373 5.99 -10.49 11.53
N CYS A 374 6.42 -11.75 11.48
CA CYS A 374 5.59 -12.92 11.71
C CYS A 374 6.04 -13.73 12.94
N HIS A 375 7.35 -13.79 13.19
CA HIS A 375 7.96 -14.54 14.29
C HIS A 375 8.36 -13.59 15.43
N ASP A 376 7.35 -12.99 16.08
CA ASP A 376 7.54 -11.94 17.09
C ASP A 376 7.66 -12.47 18.53
N ASN A 377 7.65 -13.79 18.72
CA ASN A 377 7.80 -14.41 20.03
C ASN A 377 9.18 -14.21 20.65
N ALA A 378 9.23 -14.26 21.98
CA ALA A 378 10.45 -14.01 22.75
C ALA A 378 11.60 -14.96 22.37
N VAL A 379 11.32 -16.25 22.15
CA VAL A 379 12.34 -17.24 21.78
C VAL A 379 12.95 -16.91 20.41
N ALA A 380 12.11 -16.56 19.44
CA ALA A 380 12.56 -16.17 18.10
C ALA A 380 13.42 -14.91 18.14
N LYS A 381 13.05 -13.90 18.93
CA LYS A 381 13.85 -12.68 19.09
C LYS A 381 15.21 -12.95 19.73
N VAL A 382 15.25 -13.75 20.80
CA VAL A 382 16.52 -14.15 21.44
C VAL A 382 17.42 -14.89 20.45
N HIS A 383 16.86 -15.81 19.66
CA HIS A 383 17.60 -16.50 18.60
C HIS A 383 18.17 -15.52 17.55
N MET A 384 17.38 -14.56 17.07
CA MET A 384 17.87 -13.57 16.11
C MET A 384 19.01 -12.71 16.67
N GLN A 385 19.00 -12.42 17.97
CA GLN A 385 19.96 -11.54 18.64
C GLN A 385 21.20 -12.26 19.19
N ASP A 386 21.30 -13.59 19.01
CA ASP A 386 22.47 -14.32 19.50
C ASP A 386 23.78 -13.84 18.83
N ALA A 387 24.92 -14.22 19.42
CA ALA A 387 26.23 -13.75 18.97
C ALA A 387 26.58 -14.17 17.52
N PHE A 388 25.90 -15.18 16.96
CA PHE A 388 26.11 -15.62 15.59
C PHE A 388 25.21 -14.86 14.61
N ASN A 389 23.93 -14.72 14.92
CA ASN A 389 22.94 -14.09 14.06
C ASN A 389 23.04 -12.57 14.07
N ASN A 390 23.50 -11.98 15.18
CA ASN A 390 23.88 -10.58 15.31
C ASN A 390 22.79 -9.55 14.92
N ALA A 391 21.51 -9.92 14.99
CA ALA A 391 20.43 -8.97 14.79
C ALA A 391 20.40 -7.94 15.92
N ASN A 392 20.06 -6.69 15.59
CA ASN A 392 19.86 -5.64 16.57
C ASN A 392 18.43 -5.09 16.45
N PHE A 393 17.71 -5.07 17.57
CA PHE A 393 16.32 -4.61 17.64
C PHE A 393 16.17 -3.16 18.12
N SER A 394 17.28 -2.49 18.40
CA SER A 394 17.31 -1.11 18.89
C SER A 394 18.68 -0.49 18.62
N ALA A 395 18.92 -0.11 17.36
CA ALA A 395 20.14 0.59 16.95
C ALA A 395 19.84 1.69 15.93
N THR A 396 20.69 2.72 15.91
CA THR A 396 20.65 3.72 14.83
C THR A 396 21.12 3.10 13.52
N GLN A 397 20.74 3.70 12.39
CA GLN A 397 21.19 3.21 11.08
C GLN A 397 22.73 3.26 10.95
N ALA A 398 23.38 4.26 11.54
CA ALA A 398 24.83 4.37 11.57
C ALA A 398 25.47 3.17 12.28
N THR A 399 24.93 2.75 13.42
CA THR A 399 25.37 1.56 14.15
C THR A 399 25.12 0.28 13.35
N ILE A 400 23.94 0.16 12.69
CA ILE A 400 23.63 -0.99 11.83
C ILE A 400 24.63 -1.10 10.66
N ASN A 401 25.05 0.03 10.08
CA ASN A 401 25.96 0.04 8.93
C ASN A 401 27.39 -0.37 9.29
N THR A 402 27.83 -0.16 10.54
CA THR A 402 29.20 -0.48 10.98
C THR A 402 29.29 -1.79 11.76
N ALA A 403 28.16 -2.34 12.20
CA ALA A 403 28.09 -3.64 12.86
C ALA A 403 28.40 -4.79 11.88
N PRO A 404 28.86 -5.95 12.39
CA PRO A 404 28.91 -7.17 11.58
C PRO A 404 27.54 -7.48 10.96
N PRO A 405 27.48 -8.02 9.73
CA PRO A 405 26.22 -8.33 9.07
C PRO A 405 25.45 -9.42 9.82
N GLU A 406 24.14 -9.48 9.61
CA GLU A 406 23.28 -10.53 10.15
C GLU A 406 23.69 -11.90 9.57
N GLY A 407 23.95 -12.88 10.45
CA GLY A 407 24.41 -14.23 10.09
C GLY A 407 23.33 -15.17 9.54
N CYS A 408 22.09 -14.69 9.41
CA CYS A 408 20.90 -15.51 9.16
C CYS A 408 20.99 -16.35 7.88
N SER A 409 21.61 -15.80 6.81
CA SER A 409 21.72 -16.48 5.51
C SER A 409 22.59 -17.74 5.56
N PHE A 410 23.44 -17.90 6.57
CA PHE A 410 24.21 -19.13 6.76
C PHE A 410 23.31 -20.35 7.00
N CYS A 411 22.31 -20.22 7.89
CA CYS A 411 21.37 -21.29 8.22
C CYS A 411 20.12 -21.28 7.33
N HIS A 412 19.63 -20.09 6.97
CA HIS A 412 18.35 -19.89 6.29
C HIS A 412 18.48 -19.53 4.79
N GLY A 413 19.71 -19.43 4.27
CA GLY A 413 19.94 -19.23 2.84
C GLY A 413 19.57 -20.44 1.98
N PRO A 414 19.51 -20.28 0.65
CA PRO A 414 19.19 -21.38 -0.25
C PRO A 414 20.15 -22.56 -0.13
N GLY A 415 19.63 -23.78 0.01
CA GLY A 415 20.42 -25.00 0.16
C GLY A 415 21.04 -25.22 1.55
N SER A 416 20.86 -24.28 2.47
CA SER A 416 21.28 -24.44 3.87
C SER A 416 20.36 -25.39 4.65
N VAL A 417 20.83 -25.83 5.83
CA VAL A 417 20.13 -26.81 6.69
C VAL A 417 18.71 -26.38 7.11
N LEU A 418 18.43 -25.07 7.16
CA LEU A 418 17.13 -24.48 7.50
C LEU A 418 16.68 -23.46 6.46
N ASP A 419 16.98 -23.72 5.18
CA ASP A 419 16.55 -22.90 4.02
C ASP A 419 15.10 -22.42 4.17
N VAL A 420 14.87 -21.11 4.01
CA VAL A 420 13.54 -20.49 4.06
C VAL A 420 12.52 -21.24 3.21
N LYS A 421 12.87 -21.64 1.97
CA LYS A 421 11.99 -22.38 1.06
C LYS A 421 11.56 -23.72 1.69
N VAL A 422 12.49 -24.43 2.31
CA VAL A 422 12.25 -25.75 2.89
C VAL A 422 11.40 -25.64 4.15
N VAL A 423 11.78 -24.78 5.10
CA VAL A 423 11.08 -24.65 6.40
C VAL A 423 9.69 -24.05 6.26
N HIS A 424 9.46 -23.20 5.25
CA HIS A 424 8.13 -22.68 4.93
C HIS A 424 7.35 -23.59 3.96
N GLY A 425 7.97 -24.65 3.42
CA GLY A 425 7.32 -25.59 2.51
C GLY A 425 6.85 -24.93 1.20
N VAL A 426 7.57 -23.91 0.73
CA VAL A 426 7.25 -23.19 -0.51
C VAL A 426 7.60 -24.10 -1.70
N ARG A 427 6.59 -24.44 -2.51
CA ARG A 427 6.74 -25.35 -3.65
C ARG A 427 6.96 -24.59 -4.94
#